data_AF-A0A4R7LSA6-F1
#
_entry.id   AF-A0A4R7LSA6-F1
#
_cell.length_a   1.000
_cell.length_b   1.000
_cell.length_c   1.000
_cell.angle_alpha   90.00
_cell.angle_beta   90.00
_cell.angle_gamma   90.00
#
_symmetry.space_group_name_H-M   'P 1'
#
loop_
_entity.id
_entity.type
_entity.pdbx_description
1 polymer ?
#
loop_
_entity_poly.entity_id
_entity_poly.type
_entity_poly.pdbx_seq_one_letter_code
_entity_poly.pdbx_strand_id
1 'polypeptide(L)'
;MPLAPASSDLGFFRSSESRDSKYDPAAIGLAFSGGGYRASLFHAGAVIRLNELGILSKASRIASVSGGSITTGILAMNWDKIDWNGKSEGVATHEAMTEHFIKPLMDATALNIDVGVSILGFVPGISGGNQLARSYDKHIFHNKKLNTITGSRRFLFCAANLQTGGLVRFTKEYVADWKAFFSTTHNIKLSEAVAASSGFPPILAPLRLDLSGETVTAPAGAVYDNEALRKNPVLVDGGVYDNIGLEPIWKRCGILIASNAGSNNPAKVSQFRLGMMMRVVNTFLDVSVNWRERMLVNMFRNQLADGLKERNGAFWTIKTPTHNLAWDGFKASPAQLKMAADMATRLKKFPVETQRAAVLAGYSYADGTIRQFVLPDAPAPTAAPVLP
;
A
#
# COMPACT_ATOMS: atom_id res chain seq x y z
N MET A 1 7.84 14.93 -17.51
CA MET A 1 7.18 14.59 -18.79
C MET A 1 5.72 14.24 -18.53
N PRO A 2 4.76 14.61 -19.39
CA PRO A 2 3.39 14.12 -19.29
C PRO A 2 3.35 12.62 -19.63
N LEU A 3 2.59 11.84 -18.87
CA LEU A 3 2.37 10.42 -19.17
C LEU A 3 1.24 10.30 -20.19
N ALA A 4 1.39 9.43 -21.18
CA ALA A 4 0.33 9.18 -22.15
C ALA A 4 -0.91 8.58 -21.45
N PRO A 5 -2.13 9.04 -21.77
CA PRO A 5 -3.35 8.46 -21.22
C PRO A 5 -3.53 7.02 -21.71
N ALA A 6 -4.25 6.22 -20.93
CA ALA A 6 -4.73 4.90 -21.38
C ALA A 6 -5.95 5.05 -22.28
N SER A 7 -6.52 3.92 -22.71
CA SER A 7 -7.81 3.88 -23.41
C SER A 7 -8.91 4.57 -22.61
N SER A 8 -9.85 5.24 -23.30
CA SER A 8 -11.06 5.75 -22.65
C SER A 8 -12.07 4.66 -22.31
N ASP A 9 -11.91 3.47 -22.91
CA ASP A 9 -12.77 2.32 -22.66
C ASP A 9 -12.40 1.63 -21.34
N LEU A 10 -13.41 1.07 -20.68
CA LEU A 10 -13.23 0.40 -19.39
C LEU A 10 -12.58 -0.99 -19.50
N GLY A 11 -12.61 -1.59 -20.69
CA GLY A 11 -12.01 -2.88 -20.99
C GLY A 11 -12.61 -4.02 -20.16
N PHE A 12 -11.78 -4.65 -19.34
CA PHE A 12 -12.13 -5.75 -18.45
C PHE A 12 -13.29 -5.41 -17.48
N PHE A 13 -13.44 -4.13 -17.12
CA PHE A 13 -14.45 -3.70 -16.16
C PHE A 13 -15.78 -3.31 -16.83
N ARG A 14 -16.89 -3.65 -16.17
CA ARG A 14 -18.22 -3.24 -16.63
C ARG A 14 -18.49 -1.78 -16.26
N SER A 15 -19.29 -1.09 -17.08
CA SER A 15 -19.77 0.26 -16.77
C SER A 15 -20.46 0.33 -15.40
N SER A 16 -21.18 -0.73 -15.00
CA SER A 16 -21.80 -0.84 -13.67
C SER A 16 -20.82 -0.80 -12.50
N GLU A 17 -19.58 -1.26 -12.69
CA GLU A 17 -18.53 -1.20 -11.66
C GLU A 17 -17.84 0.18 -11.60
N SER A 18 -18.09 1.00 -12.61
CA SER A 18 -17.67 2.40 -12.70
C SER A 18 -18.79 3.40 -12.39
N ARG A 19 -20.06 2.95 -12.25
CA ARG A 19 -21.24 3.84 -12.20
C ARG A 19 -21.13 4.99 -11.18
N ASP A 20 -20.51 4.74 -10.03
CA ASP A 20 -20.35 5.74 -8.96
C ASP A 20 -19.03 6.54 -9.05
N SER A 21 -18.30 6.40 -10.15
CA SER A 21 -16.97 6.99 -10.29
C SER A 21 -16.56 7.22 -11.73
N LYS A 22 -16.21 8.46 -12.04
CA LYS A 22 -15.64 8.79 -13.35
C LYS A 22 -14.25 8.16 -13.44
N TYR A 23 -14.12 7.10 -14.24
CA TYR A 23 -12.83 6.59 -14.70
C TYR A 23 -12.11 7.72 -15.45
N ASP A 24 -10.83 7.90 -15.16
CA ASP A 24 -9.99 8.91 -15.79
C ASP A 24 -8.77 8.22 -16.43
N PRO A 25 -8.69 8.19 -17.78
CA PRO A 25 -7.57 7.58 -18.50
C PRO A 25 -6.20 8.20 -18.23
N ALA A 26 -6.15 9.45 -17.76
CA ALA A 26 -4.93 10.17 -17.43
C ALA A 26 -4.58 10.12 -15.93
N ALA A 27 -5.51 9.71 -15.07
CA ALA A 27 -5.27 9.63 -13.64
C ALA A 27 -4.23 8.54 -13.30
N ILE A 28 -3.29 8.91 -12.41
CA ILE A 28 -2.26 8.02 -11.88
C ILE A 28 -2.71 7.44 -10.54
N GLY A 29 -2.81 6.11 -10.49
CA GLY A 29 -3.02 5.32 -9.28
C GLY A 29 -1.73 4.63 -8.85
N LEU A 30 -1.30 4.87 -7.60
CA LEU A 30 -0.20 4.16 -6.97
C LEU A 30 -0.72 3.06 -6.05
N ALA A 31 -0.07 1.91 -6.03
CA ALA A 31 -0.37 0.80 -5.11
C ALA A 31 0.90 0.34 -4.37
N PHE A 32 0.83 0.34 -3.04
CA PHE A 32 1.91 -0.14 -2.16
C PHE A 32 1.43 -1.36 -1.36
N SER A 33 1.99 -2.52 -1.69
CA SER A 33 1.53 -3.80 -1.18
C SER A 33 1.81 -4.02 0.32
N GLY A 34 1.24 -5.11 0.84
CA GLY A 34 1.62 -5.64 2.15
C GLY A 34 2.98 -6.34 2.20
N GLY A 35 3.47 -6.56 3.42
CA GLY A 35 4.74 -7.25 3.67
C GLY A 35 5.52 -6.81 4.93
N GLY A 36 4.86 -6.19 5.91
CA GLY A 36 5.51 -5.70 7.14
C GLY A 36 6.58 -4.63 6.89
N TYR A 37 7.56 -4.50 7.78
CA TYR A 37 8.60 -3.46 7.66
C TYR A 37 9.46 -3.60 6.41
N ARG A 38 9.68 -4.83 5.90
CA ARG A 38 10.34 -5.04 4.61
C ARG A 38 9.62 -4.27 3.51
N ALA A 39 8.29 -4.42 3.42
CA ALA A 39 7.49 -3.68 2.46
C ALA A 39 7.56 -2.18 2.69
N SER A 40 7.50 -1.74 3.95
CA SER A 40 7.59 -0.32 4.26
C SER A 40 8.87 0.32 3.70
N LEU A 41 10.02 -0.30 3.98
CA LEU A 41 11.32 0.19 3.52
C LEU A 41 11.51 0.07 2.00
N PHE A 42 11.06 -1.04 1.41
CA PHE A 42 11.08 -1.20 -0.04
C PHE A 42 10.24 -0.14 -0.76
N HIS A 43 9.04 0.14 -0.26
CA HIS A 43 8.20 1.20 -0.83
C HIS A 43 8.76 2.60 -0.58
N ALA A 44 9.53 2.82 0.50
CA ALA A 44 10.27 4.07 0.68
C ALA A 44 11.19 4.37 -0.50
N GLY A 45 11.97 3.37 -0.92
CA GLY A 45 12.84 3.47 -2.09
C GLY A 45 12.08 3.79 -3.37
N ALA A 46 10.94 3.12 -3.56
CA ALA A 46 10.05 3.40 -4.68
C ALA A 46 9.51 4.84 -4.65
N VAL A 47 9.06 5.33 -3.50
CA VAL A 47 8.54 6.69 -3.33
C VAL A 47 9.61 7.74 -3.64
N ILE A 48 10.86 7.53 -3.20
CA ILE A 48 11.98 8.42 -3.54
C ILE A 48 12.14 8.50 -5.06
N ARG A 49 12.19 7.35 -5.75
CA ARG A 49 12.38 7.37 -7.20
C ARG A 49 11.18 7.93 -7.96
N LEU A 50 9.96 7.63 -7.53
CA LEU A 50 8.74 8.20 -8.11
C LEU A 50 8.67 9.71 -7.92
N ASN A 51 9.21 10.25 -6.83
CA ASN A 51 9.37 11.69 -6.63
C ASN A 51 10.35 12.29 -7.64
N GLU A 52 11.56 11.73 -7.77
CA GLU A 52 12.58 12.20 -8.71
C GLU A 52 12.10 12.23 -10.17
N LEU A 53 11.23 11.28 -10.53
CA LEU A 53 10.63 11.20 -11.87
C LEU A 53 9.40 12.11 -12.04
N GLY A 54 8.99 12.84 -11.00
CA GLY A 54 7.82 13.73 -11.00
C GLY A 54 6.48 13.01 -11.13
N ILE A 55 6.43 11.71 -10.79
CA ILE A 55 5.21 10.89 -10.82
C ILE A 55 4.44 11.02 -9.51
N LEU A 56 5.17 11.04 -8.37
CA LEU A 56 4.56 11.00 -7.04
C LEU A 56 3.58 12.14 -6.78
N SER A 57 3.96 13.38 -7.15
CA SER A 57 3.13 14.57 -6.93
C SER A 57 1.90 14.64 -7.83
N LYS A 58 1.88 13.89 -8.93
CA LYS A 58 0.76 13.78 -9.89
C LYS A 58 -0.19 12.61 -9.60
N ALA A 59 0.16 11.75 -8.65
CA ALA A 59 -0.70 10.64 -8.25
C ALA A 59 -2.00 11.16 -7.65
N SER A 60 -3.13 10.85 -8.30
CA SER A 60 -4.45 11.25 -7.81
C SER A 60 -4.93 10.34 -6.69
N ARG A 61 -4.49 9.07 -6.71
CA ARG A 61 -4.85 8.04 -5.74
C ARG A 61 -3.62 7.24 -5.33
N ILE A 62 -3.42 7.07 -4.03
CA ILE A 62 -2.34 6.27 -3.45
C ILE A 62 -2.98 5.25 -2.53
N ALA A 63 -3.09 4.01 -3.00
CA ALA A 63 -3.65 2.90 -2.27
C ALA A 63 -2.55 2.08 -1.59
N SER A 64 -2.85 1.57 -0.41
CA SER A 64 -1.88 0.84 0.38
C SER A 64 -2.49 -0.28 1.21
N VAL A 65 -1.65 -1.28 1.47
CA VAL A 65 -2.01 -2.46 2.25
C VAL A 65 -0.90 -2.75 3.26
N SER A 66 -1.25 -3.09 4.50
CA SER A 66 -0.32 -3.59 5.51
C SER A 66 0.95 -2.74 5.68
N GLY A 67 2.15 -3.30 5.46
CA GLY A 67 3.42 -2.57 5.52
C GLY A 67 3.49 -1.36 4.58
N GLY A 68 2.82 -1.40 3.43
CA GLY A 68 2.63 -0.25 2.54
C GLY A 68 1.80 0.88 3.19
N SER A 69 0.88 0.55 4.09
CA SER A 69 0.07 1.53 4.83
C SER A 69 0.87 2.31 5.87
N ILE A 70 1.96 1.74 6.41
CA ILE A 70 2.89 2.51 7.27
C ILE A 70 3.59 3.60 6.44
N THR A 71 4.14 3.22 5.29
CA THR A 71 4.77 4.14 4.32
C THR A 71 3.81 5.25 3.91
N THR A 72 2.60 4.84 3.51
CA THR A 72 1.57 5.74 3.00
C THR A 72 1.04 6.65 4.10
N GLY A 73 0.93 6.18 5.34
CA GLY A 73 0.48 6.96 6.48
C GLY A 73 1.48 8.06 6.84
N ILE A 74 2.76 7.72 6.90
CA ILE A 74 3.84 8.69 7.17
C ILE A 74 3.92 9.73 6.06
N LEU A 75 3.83 9.29 4.80
CA LEU A 75 3.78 10.18 3.63
C LEU A 75 2.56 11.12 3.70
N ALA A 76 1.37 10.60 3.98
CA ALA A 76 0.13 11.36 4.00
C ALA A 76 0.09 12.40 5.13
N MET A 77 0.58 12.06 6.33
CA MET A 77 0.53 12.96 7.50
C MET A 77 1.50 14.14 7.40
N ASN A 78 2.57 13.97 6.61
CA ASN A 78 3.61 14.98 6.40
C ASN A 78 3.57 15.59 4.99
N TRP A 79 2.62 15.20 4.14
CA TRP A 79 2.56 15.63 2.74
C TRP A 79 2.66 17.15 2.57
N ASP A 80 1.88 17.90 3.37
CA ASP A 80 1.80 19.36 3.30
C ASP A 80 3.03 20.06 3.93
N LYS A 81 3.93 19.30 4.57
CA LYS A 81 5.22 19.79 5.08
C LYS A 81 6.36 19.60 4.09
N ILE A 82 6.21 18.68 3.14
CA ILE A 82 7.23 18.42 2.12
C ILE A 82 7.26 19.62 1.16
N ASP A 83 8.43 20.23 0.98
CA ASP A 83 8.62 21.26 -0.03
C ASP A 83 8.67 20.61 -1.42
N TRP A 84 7.61 20.85 -2.20
CA TRP A 84 7.46 20.41 -3.57
C TRP A 84 8.12 21.37 -4.58
N ASN A 85 9.21 22.03 -4.18
CA ASN A 85 9.90 23.08 -4.95
C ASN A 85 8.96 24.21 -5.36
N GLY A 86 8.13 24.68 -4.42
CA GLY A 86 7.17 25.77 -4.65
C GLY A 86 6.01 25.43 -5.62
N LYS A 87 5.82 24.17 -6.00
CA LYS A 87 4.73 23.73 -6.90
C LYS A 87 4.00 22.52 -6.35
N SER A 88 2.67 22.54 -6.28
CA SER A 88 1.84 21.41 -5.81
C SER A 88 2.02 20.10 -6.61
N GLU A 89 2.57 20.19 -7.82
CA GLU A 89 2.89 19.09 -8.74
C GLU A 89 4.40 19.00 -9.07
N GLY A 90 5.25 19.62 -8.25
CA GLY A 90 6.70 19.60 -8.42
C GLY A 90 7.36 18.30 -7.99
N VAL A 91 8.68 18.23 -8.16
CA VAL A 91 9.55 17.22 -7.54
C VAL A 91 9.92 17.77 -6.17
N ALA A 92 9.74 17.01 -5.09
CA ALA A 92 10.17 17.43 -3.77
C ALA A 92 11.71 17.41 -3.66
N THR A 93 12.27 18.33 -2.88
CA THR A 93 13.71 18.33 -2.59
C THR A 93 14.09 17.06 -1.84
N HIS A 94 15.35 16.64 -2.01
CA HIS A 94 15.85 15.47 -1.30
C HIS A 94 15.83 15.69 0.23
N GLU A 95 16.18 16.91 0.66
CA GLU A 95 16.19 17.33 2.05
C GLU A 95 14.80 17.23 2.68
N ALA A 96 13.76 17.75 2.00
CA ALA A 96 12.39 17.68 2.49
C ALA A 96 11.88 16.23 2.54
N MET A 97 12.18 15.41 1.52
CA MET A 97 11.86 13.99 1.53
C MET A 97 12.55 13.26 2.69
N THR A 98 13.81 13.58 2.96
CA THR A 98 14.58 12.99 4.05
C THR A 98 13.98 13.35 5.40
N GLU A 99 13.73 14.63 5.64
CA GLU A 99 13.22 15.13 6.93
C GLU A 99 11.81 14.62 7.24
N HIS A 100 10.91 14.65 6.26
CA HIS A 100 9.48 14.47 6.48
C HIS A 100 8.94 13.09 6.08
N PHE A 101 9.74 12.27 5.39
CA PHE A 101 9.33 10.94 4.95
C PHE A 101 10.35 9.84 5.26
N ILE A 102 11.58 9.92 4.75
CA ILE A 102 12.55 8.82 4.83
C ILE A 102 12.97 8.56 6.28
N LYS A 103 13.42 9.60 6.99
CA LYS A 103 13.86 9.48 8.39
C LYS A 103 12.72 9.02 9.31
N PRO A 104 11.51 9.64 9.31
CA PRO A 104 10.39 9.16 10.12
C PRO A 104 10.03 7.70 9.86
N LEU A 105 10.11 7.25 8.61
CA LEU A 105 9.83 5.86 8.25
C LEU A 105 10.91 4.90 8.75
N MET A 106 12.19 5.24 8.57
CA MET A 106 13.29 4.42 9.10
C MET A 106 13.24 4.35 10.63
N ASP A 107 13.00 5.47 11.30
CA ASP A 107 12.80 5.54 12.76
C ASP A 107 11.62 4.66 13.21
N ALA A 108 10.48 4.70 12.51
CA ALA A 108 9.34 3.85 12.79
C ALA A 108 9.69 2.35 12.65
N THR A 109 10.43 1.96 11.60
CA THR A 109 10.83 0.56 11.39
C THR A 109 11.98 0.10 12.30
N ALA A 110 12.62 1.03 13.03
CA ALA A 110 13.58 0.72 14.06
C ALA A 110 12.94 0.33 15.41
N LEU A 111 11.61 0.43 15.54
CA LEU A 111 10.87 0.08 16.75
C LEU A 111 10.37 -1.38 16.72
N ASN A 112 10.36 -2.04 17.89
CA ASN A 112 9.73 -3.35 18.05
C ASN A 112 8.26 -3.17 18.41
N ILE A 113 7.38 -3.15 17.40
CA ILE A 113 5.94 -2.96 17.60
C ILE A 113 5.24 -4.31 17.82
N ASP A 114 5.80 -5.41 17.27
CA ASP A 114 5.25 -6.77 17.38
C ASP A 114 5.33 -7.37 18.80
N VAL A 115 6.45 -7.21 19.52
CA VAL A 115 6.72 -7.97 20.76
C VAL A 115 5.73 -7.65 21.89
N GLY A 116 5.39 -6.38 22.12
CA GLY A 116 4.47 -5.98 23.19
C GLY A 116 3.00 -6.26 22.86
N VAL A 117 2.62 -6.16 21.58
CA VAL A 117 1.25 -6.41 21.11
C VAL A 117 0.93 -7.91 21.12
N SER A 118 1.92 -8.74 20.80
CA SER A 118 1.73 -10.20 20.67
C SER A 118 1.34 -10.88 21.98
N ILE A 119 1.87 -10.44 23.12
CA ILE A 119 1.56 -11.04 24.44
C ILE A 119 0.14 -10.66 24.88
N LEU A 120 -0.25 -9.41 24.65
CA LEU A 120 -1.57 -8.90 25.06
C LEU A 120 -2.71 -9.35 24.14
N GLY A 121 -2.42 -9.67 22.87
CA GLY A 121 -3.41 -10.14 21.90
C GLY A 121 -4.04 -11.50 22.23
N PHE A 122 -3.45 -12.28 23.15
CA PHE A 122 -4.01 -13.55 23.63
C PHE A 122 -4.87 -13.40 24.89
N VAL A 123 -4.93 -12.19 25.48
CA VAL A 123 -5.77 -11.93 26.66
C VAL A 123 -7.24 -11.80 26.21
N PRO A 124 -8.19 -12.59 26.77
CA PRO A 124 -9.60 -12.49 26.41
C PRO A 124 -10.13 -11.06 26.56
N GLY A 125 -10.82 -10.57 25.54
CA GLY A 125 -11.37 -9.20 25.51
C GLY A 125 -10.41 -8.12 25.01
N ILE A 126 -9.11 -8.40 24.87
CA ILE A 126 -8.14 -7.47 24.27
C ILE A 126 -7.93 -7.81 22.80
N SER A 127 -8.12 -6.82 21.93
CA SER A 127 -7.84 -6.98 20.49
C SER A 127 -6.38 -6.63 20.19
N GLY A 128 -5.66 -7.54 19.52
CA GLY A 128 -4.30 -7.29 19.02
C GLY A 128 -4.24 -6.10 18.05
N GLY A 129 -5.25 -5.96 17.18
CA GLY A 129 -5.33 -4.84 16.24
C GLY A 129 -5.54 -3.48 16.91
N ASN A 130 -6.36 -3.40 17.96
CA ASN A 130 -6.53 -2.16 18.73
C ASN A 130 -5.25 -1.81 19.54
N GLN A 131 -4.52 -2.81 20.05
CA GLN A 131 -3.22 -2.59 20.68
C GLN A 131 -2.17 -2.13 19.67
N LEU A 132 -2.18 -2.67 18.45
CA LEU A 132 -1.35 -2.19 17.35
C LEU A 132 -1.64 -0.72 17.01
N ALA A 133 -2.93 -0.34 16.92
CA ALA A 133 -3.34 1.04 16.70
C ALA A 133 -2.80 1.98 17.79
N ARG A 134 -2.92 1.59 19.07
CA ARG A 134 -2.37 2.36 20.20
C ARG A 134 -0.85 2.52 20.12
N SER A 135 -0.13 1.47 19.72
CA SER A 135 1.32 1.51 19.55
C SER A 135 1.73 2.46 18.42
N TYR A 136 1.07 2.35 17.26
CA TYR A 136 1.28 3.28 16.15
C TYR A 136 0.94 4.73 16.53
N ASP A 137 -0.13 4.95 17.29
CA ASP A 137 -0.50 6.29 17.76
C ASP A 137 0.56 6.87 18.69
N LYS A 138 1.08 6.07 19.62
CA LYS A 138 2.11 6.49 20.58
C LYS A 138 3.43 6.86 19.89
N HIS A 139 3.83 6.06 18.89
CA HIS A 139 5.20 6.08 18.39
C HIS A 139 5.37 6.72 17.00
N ILE A 140 4.30 6.81 16.20
CA ILE A 140 4.39 7.25 14.80
C ILE A 140 3.43 8.42 14.54
N PHE A 141 2.14 8.24 14.86
CA PHE A 141 1.10 9.15 14.38
C PHE A 141 0.64 10.20 15.39
N HIS A 142 0.98 10.07 16.67
CA HIS A 142 0.78 11.08 17.71
C HIS A 142 -0.61 11.75 17.69
N ASN A 143 -1.68 10.94 17.76
CA ASN A 143 -3.07 11.40 17.76
C ASN A 143 -3.52 12.13 16.47
N LYS A 144 -2.79 11.97 15.36
CA LYS A 144 -3.18 12.52 14.06
C LYS A 144 -4.49 11.87 13.59
N LYS A 145 -5.50 12.71 13.32
CA LYS A 145 -6.79 12.27 12.77
C LYS A 145 -6.71 12.04 11.28
N LEU A 146 -7.44 11.04 10.79
CA LEU A 146 -7.47 10.68 9.38
C LEU A 146 -7.98 11.84 8.49
N ASN A 147 -8.97 12.59 8.94
CA ASN A 147 -9.49 13.76 8.23
C ASN A 147 -8.52 14.97 8.17
N THR A 148 -7.40 14.94 8.90
CA THR A 148 -6.39 16.02 8.93
C THR A 148 -5.21 15.81 7.99
N ILE A 149 -5.14 14.68 7.28
CA ILE A 149 -4.15 14.49 6.22
C ILE A 149 -4.49 15.39 5.02
N THR A 150 -3.55 15.58 4.10
CA THR A 150 -3.76 16.43 2.91
C THR A 150 -5.00 16.02 2.11
N GLY A 151 -5.71 17.00 1.55
CA GLY A 151 -6.82 16.78 0.61
C GLY A 151 -6.39 16.87 -0.87
N SER A 152 -5.13 17.20 -1.13
CA SER A 152 -4.61 17.44 -2.49
C SER A 152 -4.59 16.18 -3.37
N ARG A 153 -4.61 15.00 -2.75
CA ARG A 153 -4.72 13.69 -3.40
C ARG A 153 -5.39 12.72 -2.45
N ARG A 154 -5.89 11.60 -2.98
CA ARG A 154 -6.61 10.62 -2.17
C ARG A 154 -5.66 9.50 -1.70
N PHE A 155 -5.39 9.48 -0.40
CA PHE A 155 -4.76 8.35 0.27
C PHE A 155 -5.81 7.31 0.66
N LEU A 156 -5.56 6.03 0.35
CA LEU A 156 -6.48 4.92 0.62
C LEU A 156 -5.78 3.80 1.38
N PHE A 157 -6.19 3.57 2.63
CA PHE A 157 -5.71 2.44 3.43
C PHE A 157 -6.73 1.31 3.35
N CYS A 158 -6.29 0.14 2.89
CA CYS A 158 -7.17 -1.00 2.62
C CYS A 158 -7.16 -2.00 3.78
N ALA A 159 -8.34 -2.38 4.25
CA ALA A 159 -8.53 -3.45 5.23
C ALA A 159 -9.63 -4.41 4.75
N ALA A 160 -9.71 -5.61 5.33
CA ALA A 160 -10.78 -6.56 5.05
C ALA A 160 -11.77 -6.62 6.22
N ASN A 161 -13.07 -6.52 5.93
CA ASN A 161 -14.11 -6.69 6.93
C ASN A 161 -14.39 -8.19 7.13
N LEU A 162 -14.07 -8.70 8.32
CA LEU A 162 -14.23 -10.11 8.66
C LEU A 162 -15.71 -10.53 8.70
N GLN A 163 -16.62 -9.59 8.97
CA GLN A 163 -18.05 -9.88 9.09
C GLN A 163 -18.75 -9.99 7.74
N THR A 164 -18.28 -9.26 6.71
CA THR A 164 -18.95 -9.16 5.39
C THR A 164 -18.12 -9.78 4.25
N GLY A 165 -16.83 -10.05 4.50
CA GLY A 165 -15.86 -10.36 3.46
C GLY A 165 -15.70 -9.23 2.44
N GLY A 166 -15.96 -7.99 2.85
CA GLY A 166 -15.87 -6.77 2.03
C GLY A 166 -14.52 -6.08 2.16
N LEU A 167 -14.20 -5.25 1.16
CA LEU A 167 -13.07 -4.32 1.24
C LEU A 167 -13.50 -3.06 1.99
N VAL A 168 -12.77 -2.74 3.06
CA VAL A 168 -12.87 -1.47 3.77
C VAL A 168 -11.79 -0.52 3.26
N ARG A 169 -12.21 0.68 2.89
CA ARG A 169 -11.32 1.76 2.44
C ARG A 169 -11.39 2.91 3.42
N PHE A 170 -10.26 3.24 4.02
CA PHE A 170 -10.09 4.46 4.81
C PHE A 170 -9.51 5.54 3.92
N THR A 171 -10.14 6.72 3.94
CA THR A 171 -9.69 7.92 3.23
C THR A 171 -9.84 9.14 4.15
N LYS A 172 -9.32 10.30 3.75
CA LYS A 172 -9.53 11.54 4.50
C LYS A 172 -11.02 11.78 4.76
N GLU A 173 -11.89 11.55 3.78
CA GLU A 173 -13.31 11.94 3.85
C GLU A 173 -14.23 10.85 4.40
N TYR A 174 -13.88 9.58 4.21
CA TYR A 174 -14.76 8.47 4.58
C TYR A 174 -14.02 7.18 4.95
N VAL A 175 -14.71 6.32 5.70
CA VAL A 175 -14.44 4.88 5.82
C VAL A 175 -15.63 4.13 5.24
N ALA A 176 -15.42 3.20 4.31
CA ALA A 176 -16.53 2.50 3.67
C ALA A 176 -16.25 1.04 3.31
N ASP A 177 -17.23 0.20 3.62
CA ASP A 177 -17.46 -1.14 3.09
C ASP A 177 -18.68 -1.10 2.17
N TRP A 178 -18.49 -1.33 0.87
CA TRP A 178 -19.58 -1.28 -0.10
C TRP A 178 -20.70 -2.28 0.19
N LYS A 179 -20.42 -3.34 0.96
CA LYS A 179 -21.42 -4.35 1.33
C LYS A 179 -22.31 -3.92 2.50
N ALA A 180 -21.87 -3.02 3.37
CA ALA A 180 -22.55 -2.81 4.66
C ALA A 180 -22.60 -1.36 5.16
N PHE A 181 -21.56 -0.56 4.97
CA PHE A 181 -21.52 0.77 5.60
C PHE A 181 -20.70 1.81 4.84
N PHE A 182 -21.11 3.06 5.01
CA PHE A 182 -20.38 4.26 4.66
C PHE A 182 -20.36 5.16 5.90
N SER A 183 -19.18 5.65 6.28
CA SER A 183 -18.98 6.45 7.48
C SER A 183 -18.11 7.67 7.20
N THR A 184 -18.38 8.77 7.89
CA THR A 184 -17.45 9.90 8.02
C THR A 184 -16.21 9.52 8.86
N THR A 185 -15.27 10.45 8.98
CA THR A 185 -13.94 10.27 9.60
C THR A 185 -13.59 11.35 10.64
N HIS A 186 -14.59 11.92 11.32
CA HIS A 186 -14.41 13.04 12.27
C HIS A 186 -13.44 12.74 13.42
N ASN A 187 -13.47 11.51 13.91
CA ASN A 187 -12.76 11.03 15.10
C ASN A 187 -11.81 9.87 14.80
N ILE A 188 -11.89 9.28 13.62
CA ILE A 188 -11.02 8.18 13.20
C ILE A 188 -9.57 8.64 13.13
N LYS A 189 -8.68 7.92 13.82
CA LYS A 189 -7.25 8.20 13.81
C LYS A 189 -6.58 7.58 12.59
N LEU A 190 -5.51 8.23 12.13
CA LEU A 190 -4.65 7.66 11.09
C LEU A 190 -4.01 6.34 11.55
N SER A 191 -3.66 6.25 12.85
CA SER A 191 -3.14 5.03 13.48
C SER A 191 -4.11 3.85 13.40
N GLU A 192 -5.43 4.08 13.50
CA GLU A 192 -6.45 3.04 13.35
C GLU A 192 -6.57 2.56 11.91
N ALA A 193 -6.56 3.47 10.93
CA ALA A 193 -6.58 3.12 9.52
C ALA A 193 -5.36 2.26 9.13
N VAL A 194 -4.17 2.65 9.58
CA VAL A 194 -2.93 1.92 9.31
C VAL A 194 -2.91 0.58 10.04
N ALA A 195 -3.34 0.53 11.31
CA ALA A 195 -3.43 -0.72 12.08
C ALA A 195 -4.45 -1.70 11.51
N ALA A 196 -5.62 -1.23 11.07
CA ALA A 196 -6.63 -2.05 10.41
C ALA A 196 -6.05 -2.69 9.15
N SER A 197 -5.28 -1.89 8.39
CA SER A 197 -4.65 -2.34 7.15
C SER A 197 -3.49 -3.32 7.38
N SER A 198 -2.80 -3.29 8.53
CA SER A 198 -1.65 -4.14 8.85
C SER A 198 -1.89 -5.21 9.92
N GLY A 199 -3.14 -5.36 10.39
CA GLY A 199 -3.51 -6.30 11.45
C GLY A 199 -3.63 -7.72 10.93
N PHE A 200 -2.50 -8.38 10.64
CA PHE A 200 -2.49 -9.73 10.07
C PHE A 200 -2.79 -10.80 11.14
N PRO A 201 -3.72 -11.74 10.89
CA PRO A 201 -4.04 -12.82 11.83
C PRO A 201 -2.88 -13.79 12.12
N PRO A 202 -2.88 -14.48 13.26
CA PRO A 202 -3.86 -14.39 14.36
C PRO A 202 -3.50 -13.34 15.42
N ILE A 203 -2.28 -12.80 15.39
CA ILE A 203 -1.72 -12.07 16.54
C ILE A 203 -2.06 -10.58 16.52
N LEU A 204 -1.98 -9.95 15.34
CA LEU A 204 -2.18 -8.50 15.18
C LEU A 204 -3.63 -8.15 14.80
N ALA A 205 -4.51 -9.13 14.86
CA ALA A 205 -5.90 -9.07 14.41
C ALA A 205 -6.85 -9.50 15.54
N PRO A 206 -8.16 -9.22 15.40
CA PRO A 206 -8.72 -8.20 14.51
C PRO A 206 -8.51 -6.80 15.10
N LEU A 207 -8.71 -5.73 14.33
CA LEU A 207 -9.00 -4.40 14.85
C LEU A 207 -10.53 -4.23 14.93
N ARG A 208 -11.05 -3.79 16.07
CA ARG A 208 -12.46 -3.40 16.22
C ARG A 208 -12.53 -1.89 16.10
N LEU A 209 -13.13 -1.40 15.01
CA LEU A 209 -13.26 0.03 14.76
C LEU A 209 -14.56 0.53 15.41
N ASP A 210 -14.48 1.63 16.15
CA ASP A 210 -15.66 2.27 16.75
C ASP A 210 -16.12 3.42 15.85
N LEU A 211 -17.31 3.26 15.24
CA LEU A 211 -17.94 4.28 14.40
C LEU A 211 -19.09 4.99 15.12
N SER A 212 -19.28 4.80 16.43
CA SER A 212 -20.39 5.40 17.19
C SER A 212 -20.37 6.94 17.20
N GLY A 213 -19.17 7.53 17.12
CA GLY A 213 -18.98 8.98 17.02
C GLY A 213 -18.99 9.54 15.60
N GLU A 214 -19.41 8.74 14.61
CA GLU A 214 -19.45 9.13 13.19
C GLU A 214 -20.88 9.15 12.65
N THR A 215 -21.06 9.81 11.51
CA THR A 215 -22.29 9.67 10.72
C THR A 215 -22.15 8.43 9.83
N VAL A 216 -22.93 7.39 10.12
CA VAL A 216 -22.87 6.10 9.42
C VAL A 216 -24.18 5.80 8.70
N THR A 217 -24.09 5.44 7.43
CA THR A 217 -25.24 5.03 6.61
C THR A 217 -24.95 3.71 5.89
N ALA A 218 -26.00 3.06 5.40
CA ALA A 218 -25.83 1.99 4.42
C ALA A 218 -25.61 2.61 3.04
N PRO A 219 -24.62 2.16 2.25
CA PRO A 219 -24.47 2.61 0.86
C PRO A 219 -25.64 2.12 0.01
N ALA A 220 -25.93 2.83 -1.08
CA ALA A 220 -26.93 2.39 -2.05
C ALA A 220 -26.53 1.01 -2.61
N GLY A 221 -27.46 0.05 -2.59
CA GLY A 221 -27.19 -1.32 -3.04
C GLY A 221 -26.34 -2.15 -2.07
N ALA A 222 -26.24 -1.75 -0.80
CA ALA A 222 -25.61 -2.57 0.25
C ALA A 222 -26.20 -3.98 0.26
N VAL A 223 -25.32 -4.99 0.31
CA VAL A 223 -25.73 -6.40 0.44
C VAL A 223 -26.31 -6.67 1.83
N TYR A 224 -25.78 -5.99 2.84
CA TYR A 224 -26.15 -6.15 4.23
C TYR A 224 -26.60 -4.82 4.82
N ASP A 225 -27.91 -4.65 4.93
CA ASP A 225 -28.50 -3.48 5.58
C ASP A 225 -28.84 -3.77 7.06
N ASN A 226 -27.80 -3.95 7.88
CA ASN A 226 -27.95 -4.26 9.31
C ASN A 226 -27.12 -3.30 10.17
N GLU A 227 -27.77 -2.56 11.06
CA GLU A 227 -27.13 -1.59 11.96
C GLU A 227 -25.99 -2.19 12.80
N ALA A 228 -26.11 -3.46 13.22
CA ALA A 228 -25.07 -4.16 13.98
C ALA A 228 -23.77 -4.35 13.17
N LEU A 229 -23.86 -4.40 11.84
CA LEU A 229 -22.71 -4.47 10.93
C LEU A 229 -22.15 -3.08 10.56
N ARG A 230 -22.87 -1.99 10.91
CA ARG A 230 -22.48 -0.62 10.57
C ARG A 230 -21.62 0.05 11.63
N LYS A 231 -21.89 -0.18 12.92
CA LYS A 231 -21.29 0.61 14.02
C LYS A 231 -19.93 0.12 14.50
N ASN A 232 -19.67 -1.19 14.45
CA ASN A 232 -18.47 -1.79 15.04
C ASN A 232 -17.81 -2.81 14.10
N PRO A 233 -17.33 -2.40 12.91
CA PRO A 233 -16.77 -3.33 11.96
C PRO A 233 -15.50 -3.99 12.50
N VAL A 234 -15.40 -5.30 12.30
CA VAL A 234 -14.27 -6.13 12.73
C VAL A 234 -13.33 -6.33 11.54
N LEU A 235 -12.16 -5.73 11.63
CA LEU A 235 -11.24 -5.58 10.50
C LEU A 235 -9.98 -6.42 10.67
N VAL A 236 -9.46 -6.90 9.56
CA VAL A 236 -8.14 -7.55 9.47
C VAL A 236 -7.35 -6.95 8.31
N ASP A 237 -6.07 -7.31 8.23
CA ASP A 237 -5.14 -6.88 7.17
C ASP A 237 -5.79 -6.94 5.77
N GLY A 238 -5.62 -5.86 5.00
CA GLY A 238 -6.18 -5.73 3.66
C GLY A 238 -5.67 -6.78 2.68
N GLY A 239 -4.52 -7.40 2.96
CA GLY A 239 -3.93 -8.46 2.15
C GLY A 239 -4.79 -9.70 2.04
N VAL A 240 -5.71 -9.92 2.99
CA VAL A 240 -6.72 -10.98 2.91
C VAL A 240 -7.68 -10.77 1.73
N TYR A 241 -7.92 -9.52 1.32
CA TYR A 241 -8.78 -9.19 0.19
C TYR A 241 -7.97 -8.89 -1.09
N ASP A 242 -6.95 -8.05 -0.97
CA ASP A 242 -6.10 -7.59 -2.06
C ASP A 242 -4.76 -7.12 -1.49
N ASN A 243 -3.72 -7.96 -1.55
CA ASN A 243 -2.41 -7.59 -1.00
C ASN A 243 -1.67 -6.53 -1.81
N ILE A 244 -2.01 -6.32 -3.09
CA ILE A 244 -1.34 -5.32 -3.93
C ILE A 244 -1.98 -3.94 -3.73
N GLY A 245 -3.27 -3.89 -3.43
CA GLY A 245 -4.03 -2.64 -3.24
C GLY A 245 -4.54 -2.03 -4.55
N LEU A 246 -4.84 -2.87 -5.54
CA LEU A 246 -5.35 -2.46 -6.86
C LEU A 246 -6.83 -2.10 -6.85
N GLU A 247 -7.64 -2.76 -6.01
CA GLU A 247 -9.11 -2.62 -6.03
C GLU A 247 -9.60 -1.16 -6.01
N PRO A 248 -9.04 -0.26 -5.17
CA PRO A 248 -9.51 1.12 -5.10
C PRO A 248 -9.08 2.00 -6.28
N ILE A 249 -8.16 1.54 -7.15
CA ILE A 249 -7.53 2.37 -8.18
C ILE A 249 -7.78 1.86 -9.61
N TRP A 250 -7.82 0.55 -9.87
CA TRP A 250 -7.81 0.02 -11.24
C TRP A 250 -9.10 0.26 -12.05
N LYS A 251 -10.20 0.56 -11.36
CA LYS A 251 -11.50 0.95 -11.93
C LYS A 251 -11.65 2.47 -12.07
N ARG A 252 -10.61 3.25 -11.75
CA ARG A 252 -10.66 4.71 -11.59
C ARG A 252 -9.53 5.41 -12.33
N CYS A 253 -8.37 4.79 -12.41
CA CYS A 253 -7.16 5.36 -12.98
C CYS A 253 -6.76 4.61 -14.25
N GLY A 254 -6.39 5.33 -15.32
CA GLY A 254 -5.84 4.76 -16.54
C GLY A 254 -4.36 4.39 -16.42
N ILE A 255 -3.62 5.06 -15.54
CA ILE A 255 -2.21 4.78 -15.29
C ILE A 255 -2.06 4.11 -13.92
N LEU A 256 -1.55 2.88 -13.89
CA LEU A 256 -1.40 2.08 -12.66
C LEU A 256 0.07 1.77 -12.40
N ILE A 257 0.57 2.18 -11.24
CA ILE A 257 1.94 1.90 -10.82
C ILE A 257 1.88 1.16 -9.49
N ALA A 258 2.34 -0.08 -9.48
CA ALA A 258 2.22 -0.95 -8.32
C ALA A 258 3.57 -1.55 -7.91
N SER A 259 3.88 -1.41 -6.62
CA SER A 259 5.08 -1.94 -5.99
C SER A 259 4.69 -3.08 -5.04
N ASN A 260 5.25 -4.27 -5.25
CA ASN A 260 4.97 -5.45 -4.42
C ASN A 260 6.21 -5.94 -3.66
N ALA A 261 6.20 -5.82 -2.34
CA ALA A 261 7.25 -6.32 -1.46
C ALA A 261 6.79 -7.50 -0.59
N GLY A 262 5.65 -8.09 -0.93
CA GLY A 262 5.17 -9.35 -0.35
C GLY A 262 6.15 -10.49 -0.60
N SER A 263 6.18 -11.47 0.32
CA SER A 263 6.97 -12.69 0.14
C SER A 263 6.05 -13.83 -0.24
N ASN A 264 6.32 -14.47 -1.38
CA ASN A 264 5.77 -15.80 -1.66
C ASN A 264 6.33 -16.79 -0.63
N ASN A 265 5.47 -17.62 -0.07
CA ASN A 265 5.86 -18.55 0.99
C ASN A 265 6.89 -19.55 0.46
N PRO A 266 8.08 -19.68 1.08
CA PRO A 266 9.08 -20.63 0.60
C PRO A 266 8.52 -22.06 0.59
N ALA A 267 9.07 -22.88 -0.30
CA ALA A 267 8.78 -24.32 -0.31
C ALA A 267 9.19 -24.93 1.04
N LYS A 268 8.34 -25.81 1.59
CA LYS A 268 8.64 -26.57 2.80
C LYS A 268 8.76 -28.04 2.42
N VAL A 269 9.85 -28.69 2.86
CA VAL A 269 10.14 -30.11 2.59
C VAL A 269 9.23 -31.05 3.39
N SER A 270 8.65 -30.60 4.51
CA SER A 270 7.73 -31.38 5.34
C SER A 270 6.47 -30.58 5.70
N GLN A 271 5.33 -31.26 5.75
CA GLN A 271 4.04 -30.69 6.16
C GLN A 271 3.50 -31.41 7.41
N PHE A 272 3.92 -30.96 8.60
CA PHE A 272 3.34 -31.39 9.86
C PHE A 272 1.97 -30.73 10.13
N ARG A 273 1.06 -31.47 10.81
CA ARG A 273 -0.34 -31.08 11.07
C ARG A 273 -0.51 -29.72 11.76
N LEU A 274 0.38 -29.36 12.70
CA LEU A 274 0.25 -28.14 13.52
C LEU A 274 0.45 -26.81 12.74
N GLY A 275 0.98 -26.84 11.52
CA GLY A 275 1.16 -25.64 10.67
C GLY A 275 0.32 -25.62 9.39
N MET A 276 -0.54 -26.64 9.19
CA MET A 276 -1.26 -26.84 7.94
C MET A 276 -2.24 -25.71 7.63
N MET A 277 -3.03 -25.27 8.61
CA MET A 277 -4.00 -24.19 8.40
C MET A 277 -3.35 -22.88 7.97
N MET A 278 -2.24 -22.50 8.60
CA MET A 278 -1.49 -21.31 8.17
C MET A 278 -0.92 -21.47 6.76
N ARG A 279 -0.47 -22.69 6.38
CA ARG A 279 -0.03 -22.95 5.00
C ARG A 279 -1.19 -22.83 4.01
N VAL A 280 -2.38 -23.31 4.34
CA VAL A 280 -3.58 -23.16 3.50
C VAL A 280 -3.92 -21.69 3.31
N VAL A 281 -4.02 -20.91 4.38
CA VAL A 281 -4.28 -19.46 4.32
C VAL A 281 -3.26 -18.76 3.42
N ASN A 282 -1.98 -19.01 3.68
CA ASN A 282 -0.88 -18.45 2.91
C ASN A 282 -0.93 -18.84 1.42
N THR A 283 -1.38 -20.05 1.10
CA THR A 283 -1.53 -20.51 -0.29
C THR A 283 -2.68 -19.79 -0.99
N PHE A 284 -3.82 -19.59 -0.32
CA PHE A 284 -4.92 -18.78 -0.88
C PHE A 284 -4.50 -17.33 -1.13
N LEU A 285 -3.72 -16.74 -0.22
CA LEU A 285 -3.15 -15.40 -0.41
C LEU A 285 -2.22 -15.36 -1.63
N ASP A 286 -1.28 -16.31 -1.74
CA ASP A 286 -0.33 -16.37 -2.87
C ASP A 286 -1.08 -16.52 -4.21
N VAL A 287 -2.13 -17.34 -4.27
CA VAL A 287 -2.96 -17.51 -5.48
C VAL A 287 -3.72 -16.23 -5.82
N SER A 288 -4.29 -15.55 -4.83
CA SER A 288 -4.98 -14.27 -5.01
C SER A 288 -4.04 -13.20 -5.59
N VAL A 289 -2.82 -13.08 -5.05
CA VAL A 289 -1.80 -12.17 -5.56
C VAL A 289 -1.44 -12.52 -7.00
N ASN A 290 -1.12 -13.79 -7.28
CA ASN A 290 -0.74 -14.24 -8.62
C ASN A 290 -1.83 -13.92 -9.68
N TRP A 291 -3.11 -14.07 -9.33
CA TRP A 291 -4.21 -13.72 -10.24
C TRP A 291 -4.29 -12.21 -10.49
N ARG A 292 -4.18 -11.39 -9.44
CA ARG A 292 -4.17 -9.92 -9.58
C ARG A 292 -2.98 -9.43 -10.41
N GLU A 293 -1.80 -10.02 -10.24
CA GLU A 293 -0.62 -9.72 -11.06
C GLU A 293 -0.86 -10.05 -12.54
N ARG A 294 -1.40 -11.23 -12.85
CA ARG A 294 -1.72 -11.63 -14.22
C ARG A 294 -2.72 -10.69 -14.88
N MET A 295 -3.77 -10.30 -14.14
CA MET A 295 -4.77 -9.35 -14.63
C MET A 295 -4.15 -7.97 -14.90
N LEU A 296 -3.34 -7.47 -13.97
CA LEU A 296 -2.66 -6.18 -14.12
C LEU A 296 -1.72 -6.16 -15.34
N VAL A 297 -0.90 -7.20 -15.49
CA VAL A 297 -0.01 -7.36 -16.64
C VAL A 297 -0.80 -7.51 -17.94
N ASN A 298 -1.94 -8.21 -17.92
CA ASN A 298 -2.81 -8.31 -19.09
C ASN A 298 -3.35 -6.94 -19.51
N MET A 299 -3.80 -6.11 -18.56
CA MET A 299 -4.27 -4.73 -18.84
C MET A 299 -3.17 -3.85 -19.46
N PHE A 300 -1.90 -4.08 -19.12
CA PHE A 300 -0.76 -3.35 -19.70
C PHE A 300 -0.39 -3.78 -21.13
N ARG A 301 -0.88 -4.96 -21.55
CA ARG A 301 -0.59 -5.56 -22.87
C ARG A 301 -1.76 -5.48 -23.82
N ASN A 302 -2.97 -5.57 -23.28
CA ASN A 302 -4.21 -5.57 -24.06
C ASN A 302 -4.46 -4.19 -24.65
N GLN A 303 -4.75 -4.14 -25.95
CA GLN A 303 -5.22 -2.94 -26.64
C GLN A 303 -6.73 -3.03 -26.84
N LEU A 304 -7.43 -1.93 -26.63
CA LEU A 304 -8.88 -1.86 -26.83
C LEU A 304 -9.22 -1.34 -28.23
N ALA A 305 -10.51 -1.12 -28.51
CA ALA A 305 -11.01 -0.78 -29.84
C ALA A 305 -10.44 0.55 -30.36
N ASP A 306 -10.04 1.44 -29.46
CA ASP A 306 -9.37 2.72 -29.77
C ASP A 306 -7.86 2.57 -30.07
N GLY A 307 -7.32 1.34 -30.03
CA GLY A 307 -5.91 1.04 -30.27
C GLY A 307 -4.96 1.38 -29.11
N LEU A 308 -5.49 1.97 -28.03
CA LEU A 308 -4.73 2.28 -26.82
C LEU A 308 -4.72 1.09 -25.87
N LYS A 309 -3.70 1.03 -25.00
CA LYS A 309 -3.65 0.03 -23.93
C LYS A 309 -4.81 0.24 -22.96
N GLU A 310 -5.39 -0.86 -22.48
CA GLU A 310 -6.46 -0.82 -21.49
C GLU A 310 -6.03 -0.06 -20.23
N ARG A 311 -4.82 -0.34 -19.73
CA ARG A 311 -4.14 0.50 -18.73
C ARG A 311 -2.70 0.73 -19.15
N ASN A 312 -2.19 1.92 -18.87
CA ASN A 312 -0.75 2.18 -18.89
C ASN A 312 -0.18 1.94 -17.49
N GLY A 313 1.11 1.62 -17.38
CA GLY A 313 1.65 1.39 -16.05
C GLY A 313 2.91 0.55 -15.97
N ALA A 314 3.28 0.31 -14.71
CA ALA A 314 4.43 -0.49 -14.33
C ALA A 314 4.09 -1.28 -13.07
N PHE A 315 4.60 -2.51 -13.02
CA PHE A 315 4.48 -3.38 -11.87
C PHE A 315 5.82 -4.05 -11.60
N TRP A 316 6.25 -4.03 -10.34
CA TRP A 316 7.44 -4.75 -9.91
C TRP A 316 7.26 -5.38 -8.56
N THR A 317 8.03 -6.45 -8.34
CA THR A 317 8.16 -7.14 -7.08
C THR A 317 9.59 -7.02 -6.57
N ILE A 318 9.80 -7.31 -5.29
CA ILE A 318 11.15 -7.48 -4.72
C ILE A 318 11.97 -8.61 -5.38
N LYS A 319 11.32 -9.46 -6.18
CA LYS A 319 11.92 -10.59 -6.90
C LYS A 319 11.84 -10.45 -8.43
N THR A 320 11.50 -9.27 -8.95
CA THR A 320 11.42 -9.08 -10.41
C THR A 320 12.77 -9.40 -11.04
N PRO A 321 12.84 -10.22 -12.11
CA PRO A 321 14.11 -10.50 -12.76
C PRO A 321 14.71 -9.22 -13.37
N THR A 322 15.92 -8.87 -12.95
CA THR A 322 16.57 -7.60 -13.33
C THR A 322 16.90 -7.48 -14.82
N HIS A 323 17.10 -8.60 -15.51
CA HIS A 323 17.35 -8.62 -16.96
C HIS A 323 16.16 -8.15 -17.81
N ASN A 324 14.96 -8.06 -17.22
CA ASN A 324 13.77 -7.54 -17.89
C ASN A 324 13.58 -6.03 -17.69
N LEU A 325 14.53 -5.36 -17.02
CA LEU A 325 14.42 -3.97 -16.59
C LEU A 325 15.55 -3.13 -17.17
N ALA A 326 15.33 -1.81 -17.25
CA ALA A 326 16.38 -0.85 -17.56
C ALA A 326 17.37 -0.77 -16.38
N TRP A 327 18.43 -1.59 -16.42
CA TRP A 327 19.28 -1.87 -15.27
C TRP A 327 20.68 -1.23 -15.32
N ASP A 328 20.76 -0.01 -15.85
CA ASP A 328 21.93 0.87 -15.96
C ASP A 328 21.91 2.00 -14.92
N GLY A 329 23.02 2.72 -14.76
CA GLY A 329 23.19 3.72 -13.70
C GLY A 329 23.31 3.10 -12.31
N PHE A 330 22.97 3.87 -11.26
CA PHE A 330 23.00 3.37 -9.89
C PHE A 330 21.96 2.26 -9.69
N LYS A 331 22.41 1.15 -9.11
CA LYS A 331 21.59 0.03 -8.62
C LYS A 331 22.19 -0.52 -7.33
N ALA A 332 21.33 -0.97 -6.43
CA ALA A 332 21.74 -1.68 -5.23
C ALA A 332 22.56 -2.93 -5.62
N SER A 333 23.59 -3.23 -4.83
CA SER A 333 24.46 -4.37 -5.11
C SER A 333 23.68 -5.69 -5.00
N PRO A 334 24.13 -6.78 -5.65
CA PRO A 334 23.49 -8.10 -5.52
C PRO A 334 23.33 -8.54 -4.06
N ALA A 335 24.29 -8.20 -3.18
CA ALA A 335 24.23 -8.47 -1.75
C ALA A 335 23.10 -7.69 -1.06
N GLN A 336 22.91 -6.41 -1.39
CA GLN A 336 21.81 -5.59 -0.87
C GLN A 336 20.45 -6.07 -1.36
N LEU A 337 20.33 -6.42 -2.65
CA LEU A 337 19.10 -6.99 -3.21
C LEU A 337 18.72 -8.30 -2.50
N LYS A 338 19.69 -9.19 -2.29
CA LYS A 338 19.48 -10.44 -1.56
C LYS A 338 19.09 -10.18 -0.11
N MET A 339 19.80 -9.26 0.57
CA MET A 339 19.50 -8.89 1.96
C MET A 339 18.06 -8.38 2.09
N ALA A 340 17.60 -7.52 1.18
CA ALA A 340 16.24 -7.01 1.16
C ALA A 340 15.21 -8.14 0.92
N ALA A 341 15.48 -9.02 -0.04
CA ALA A 341 14.58 -10.14 -0.39
C ALA A 341 14.44 -11.16 0.76
N ASP A 342 15.50 -11.38 1.54
CA ASP A 342 15.54 -12.34 2.65
C ASP A 342 14.96 -11.79 3.97
N MET A 343 14.66 -10.48 4.03
CA MET A 343 14.05 -9.90 5.23
C MET A 343 12.73 -10.61 5.57
N ALA A 344 12.53 -10.93 6.85
CA ALA A 344 11.29 -11.54 7.30
C ALA A 344 10.10 -10.57 7.21
N THR A 345 8.92 -11.09 6.90
CA THR A 345 7.66 -10.33 6.89
C THR A 345 7.16 -10.12 8.33
N ARG A 346 7.63 -9.08 9.03
CA ARG A 346 7.25 -8.78 10.43
C ARG A 346 7.38 -7.29 10.78
N LEU A 347 6.80 -6.89 11.91
CA LEU A 347 6.90 -5.53 12.50
C LEU A 347 7.95 -5.48 13.62
N LYS A 348 9.13 -6.03 13.34
CA LYS A 348 10.27 -6.13 14.27
C LYS A 348 11.41 -5.26 13.77
N LYS A 349 12.16 -4.66 14.69
CA LYS A 349 13.38 -3.90 14.39
C LYS A 349 14.33 -4.69 13.48
N PHE A 350 14.83 -4.01 12.45
CA PHE A 350 15.95 -4.47 11.63
C PHE A 350 17.19 -3.59 11.88
N PRO A 351 18.42 -4.14 11.75
CA PRO A 351 19.64 -3.34 11.73
C PRO A 351 19.57 -2.26 10.64
N VAL A 352 20.19 -1.10 10.88
CA VAL A 352 20.16 0.04 9.95
C VAL A 352 20.65 -0.36 8.56
N GLU A 353 21.71 -1.17 8.46
CA GLU A 353 22.21 -1.67 7.17
C GLU A 353 21.17 -2.47 6.39
N THR A 354 20.39 -3.31 7.08
CA THR A 354 19.28 -4.06 6.48
C THR A 354 18.16 -3.14 6.03
N GLN A 355 17.87 -2.09 6.80
CA GLN A 355 16.88 -1.08 6.40
C GLN A 355 17.33 -0.35 5.13
N ARG A 356 18.57 0.15 5.10
CA ARG A 356 19.17 0.83 3.95
C ARG A 356 19.16 -0.08 2.71
N ALA A 357 19.53 -1.36 2.85
CA ALA A 357 19.49 -2.32 1.75
C ALA A 357 18.09 -2.46 1.14
N ALA A 358 17.04 -2.50 1.97
CA ALA A 358 15.66 -2.58 1.50
C ALA A 358 15.20 -1.32 0.75
N VAL A 359 15.55 -0.14 1.26
CA VAL A 359 15.27 1.14 0.59
C VAL A 359 15.99 1.20 -0.77
N LEU A 360 17.28 0.87 -0.81
CA LEU A 360 18.06 0.87 -2.05
C LEU A 360 17.54 -0.16 -3.08
N ALA A 361 17.11 -1.34 -2.62
CA ALA A 361 16.48 -2.33 -3.48
C ALA A 361 15.17 -1.79 -4.09
N GLY A 362 14.30 -1.21 -3.26
CA GLY A 362 13.05 -0.60 -3.69
C GLY A 362 13.25 0.51 -4.72
N TYR A 363 14.24 1.38 -4.48
CA TYR A 363 14.65 2.43 -5.41
C TYR A 363 15.11 1.85 -6.76
N SER A 364 15.98 0.84 -6.72
CA SER A 364 16.55 0.20 -7.92
C SER A 364 15.50 -0.46 -8.80
N TYR A 365 14.56 -1.20 -8.19
CA TYR A 365 13.46 -1.83 -8.92
C TYR A 365 12.45 -0.82 -9.46
N ALA A 366 12.12 0.21 -8.68
CA ALA A 366 11.24 1.27 -9.17
C ALA A 366 11.87 1.98 -10.37
N ASP A 367 13.16 2.36 -10.29
CA ASP A 367 13.86 2.99 -11.39
C ASP A 367 13.83 2.14 -12.67
N GLY A 368 14.35 0.90 -12.58
CA GLY A 368 14.47 0.06 -13.76
C GLY A 368 13.14 -0.31 -14.39
N THR A 369 12.07 -0.41 -13.59
CA THR A 369 10.72 -0.72 -14.09
C THR A 369 10.03 0.50 -14.69
N ILE A 370 10.08 1.66 -14.03
CA ILE A 370 9.47 2.88 -14.56
C ILE A 370 10.16 3.29 -15.85
N ARG A 371 11.50 3.27 -15.91
CA ARG A 371 12.23 3.54 -17.14
C ARG A 371 11.86 2.54 -18.23
N GLN A 372 11.81 1.24 -17.94
CA GLN A 372 11.50 0.25 -18.96
C GLN A 372 10.10 0.41 -19.59
N PHE A 373 9.08 0.74 -18.80
CA PHE A 373 7.68 0.59 -19.24
C PHE A 373 6.85 1.88 -19.30
N VAL A 374 7.27 2.94 -18.59
CA VAL A 374 6.46 4.16 -18.43
C VAL A 374 7.21 5.41 -18.92
N LEU A 375 8.51 5.50 -18.67
CA LEU A 375 9.37 6.64 -19.04
C LEU A 375 10.72 6.17 -19.60
N PRO A 376 10.76 5.55 -20.80
CA PRO A 376 12.01 5.03 -21.42
C PRO A 376 13.09 6.07 -21.60
N ASP A 377 12.71 7.33 -21.83
CA ASP A 377 13.65 8.43 -22.04
C ASP A 377 14.09 9.12 -20.74
N ALA A 378 13.57 8.72 -19.58
CA ALA A 378 13.99 9.31 -18.31
C ALA A 378 15.44 8.89 -17.99
N PRO A 379 16.31 9.80 -17.50
CA PRO A 379 17.70 9.50 -17.24
C PRO A 379 17.87 8.46 -16.11
N ALA A 380 18.87 7.60 -16.27
CA ALA A 380 19.29 6.68 -15.22
C ALA A 380 19.86 7.46 -14.03
N PRO A 381 19.66 7.00 -12.79
CA PRO A 381 20.21 7.66 -11.62
C PRO A 381 21.74 7.54 -11.61
N THR A 382 22.44 8.63 -11.30
CA THR A 382 23.91 8.66 -11.30
C THR A 382 24.52 8.25 -9.96
N ALA A 383 23.76 8.36 -8.87
CA ALA A 383 24.19 8.06 -7.51
C ALA A 383 23.08 7.38 -6.70
N ALA A 384 23.46 6.82 -5.57
CA ALA A 384 22.50 6.31 -4.59
C ALA A 384 21.64 7.46 -4.03
N PRO A 385 20.35 7.22 -3.71
CA PRO A 385 19.61 8.17 -2.90
C PRO A 385 20.32 8.32 -1.54
N VAL A 386 20.42 9.55 -1.05
CA VAL A 386 21.00 9.80 0.28
C VAL A 386 20.02 9.30 1.33
N LEU A 387 20.52 8.50 2.27
CA LEU A 387 19.74 7.89 3.34
C LEU A 387 20.34 8.28 4.70
N PRO A 388 19.51 8.50 5.74
CA PRO A 388 19.95 8.75 7.12
C PRO A 388 20.87 7.67 7.70
#